data_AF-A0A938MZC7-F1
#
_entry.id   AF-A0A938MZC7-F1
#
_cell.length_a   1.000
_cell.length_b   1.000
_cell.length_c   1.000
_cell.angle_alpha   90.00
_cell.angle_beta   90.00
_cell.angle_gamma   90.00
#
_symmetry.space_group_name_H-M   'P 1'
#
loop_
_entity.id
_entity.type
_entity.pdbx_description
1 polymer ?
#
loop_
_entity_poly.entity_id
_entity_poly.type
_entity_poly.pdbx_seq_one_letter_code
_entity_poly.pdbx_strand_id
1 'polypeptide(L)'
;MPIARMFLDWSQPALPAAVDVLIGRYAARDNLDLEDVILVVPGSRAGRRMTELLVERAERQSLVLLPPRICTVGRLPELLYESKRPFASDLVQQLVWAHALRTTDRAECRRYIAELPGDDDFGHWMDLGGLLKRQHGELAADGLDFAQVATRGSQLAGFHESDRWAFLSGVQKLYLHQLDELGLWDLQTARLFAIEHHECRTDMDIVLLATTDMNLALRRMLDQVADRVTAYVHAPASHADRFDGHGCLIPEAWQEARIDLDTDQIRIVDGPAEQA
;
A
#
# COMPACT_ATOMS: atom_id res chain seq x y z
N MET A 1 16.48 -13.42 -4.96
CA MET A 1 15.77 -14.00 -6.14
C MET A 1 14.63 -13.05 -6.48
N PRO A 2 14.21 -12.90 -7.75
CA PRO A 2 13.05 -12.06 -8.06
C PRO A 2 11.75 -12.67 -7.52
N ILE A 3 10.73 -11.84 -7.32
CA ILE A 3 9.39 -12.28 -6.93
C ILE A 3 8.84 -13.27 -7.97
N ALA A 4 8.33 -14.41 -7.50
CA ALA A 4 7.70 -15.40 -8.38
C ALA A 4 6.32 -14.90 -8.82
N ARG A 5 6.00 -15.01 -10.11
CA ARG A 5 4.67 -14.66 -10.66
C ARG A 5 3.95 -15.90 -11.13
N MET A 6 2.71 -16.05 -10.70
CA MET A 6 1.82 -17.14 -11.09
C MET A 6 0.49 -16.58 -11.57
N PHE A 7 -0.15 -17.27 -12.51
CA PHE A 7 -1.34 -16.80 -13.20
C PHE A 7 -2.53 -17.69 -12.87
N LEU A 8 -3.60 -17.06 -12.37
CA LEU A 8 -4.90 -17.67 -12.10
C LEU A 8 -5.82 -17.28 -13.26
N ASP A 9 -6.19 -18.26 -14.09
CA ASP A 9 -6.96 -18.02 -15.31
C ASP A 9 -8.39 -17.52 -15.01
N TRP A 10 -8.96 -16.75 -15.94
CA TRP A 10 -10.32 -16.19 -15.83
C TRP A 10 -11.44 -17.22 -15.96
N SER A 11 -11.14 -18.46 -16.35
CA SER A 11 -12.10 -19.57 -16.35
C SER A 11 -12.75 -19.84 -14.99
N GLN A 12 -12.17 -19.35 -13.90
CA GLN A 12 -12.79 -19.40 -12.58
C GLN A 12 -12.56 -18.11 -11.76
N PRO A 13 -13.41 -17.83 -10.75
CA PRO A 13 -13.22 -16.69 -9.87
C PRO A 13 -11.89 -16.77 -9.10
N ALA A 14 -11.26 -15.61 -8.86
CA ALA A 14 -9.92 -15.51 -8.29
C ALA A 14 -9.72 -16.24 -6.95
N LEU A 15 -10.67 -16.08 -6.01
CA LEU A 15 -10.53 -16.63 -4.66
C LEU A 15 -10.64 -18.17 -4.64
N PRO A 16 -11.64 -18.82 -5.28
CA PRO A 16 -11.64 -20.27 -5.47
C PRO A 16 -10.34 -20.79 -6.10
N ALA A 17 -9.85 -20.14 -7.16
CA ALA A 17 -8.60 -20.52 -7.82
C ALA A 17 -7.39 -20.45 -6.87
N ALA A 18 -7.31 -19.38 -6.08
CA ALA A 18 -6.26 -19.21 -5.09
C ALA A 18 -6.33 -20.29 -3.98
N VAL A 19 -7.53 -20.68 -3.53
CA VAL A 19 -7.70 -21.78 -2.57
C VAL A 19 -7.18 -23.10 -3.15
N ASP A 20 -7.48 -23.41 -4.41
CA ASP A 20 -6.98 -24.61 -5.07
C ASP A 20 -5.46 -24.65 -5.07
N VAL A 21 -4.81 -23.52 -5.37
CA VAL A 21 -3.36 -23.42 -5.39
C VAL A 21 -2.76 -23.52 -3.98
N LEU A 22 -3.35 -22.86 -2.98
CA LEU A 22 -2.89 -22.95 -1.60
C LEU A 22 -2.95 -24.40 -1.09
N ILE A 23 -4.04 -25.11 -1.37
CA ILE A 23 -4.15 -26.54 -1.04
C ILE A 23 -3.11 -27.35 -1.78
N GLY A 24 -2.96 -27.15 -3.10
CA GLY A 24 -1.98 -27.89 -3.88
C GLY A 24 -0.54 -27.68 -3.43
N ARG A 25 -0.22 -26.51 -2.85
CA ARG A 25 1.13 -26.14 -2.41
C ARG A 25 1.42 -26.51 -0.95
N TYR A 26 0.46 -26.31 -0.06
CA TYR A 26 0.68 -26.40 1.39
C TYR A 26 -0.02 -27.59 2.06
N ALA A 27 -0.94 -28.28 1.38
CA ALA A 27 -1.55 -29.48 1.96
C ALA A 27 -0.55 -30.65 1.94
N ALA A 28 -0.43 -31.32 3.08
CA ALA A 28 0.33 -32.55 3.24
C ALA A 28 -0.53 -33.56 4.00
N ARG A 29 -0.82 -34.71 3.36
CA ARG A 29 -1.73 -35.74 3.87
C ARG A 29 -3.13 -35.18 4.16
N ASP A 30 -3.50 -35.12 5.43
CA ASP A 30 -4.76 -34.63 5.98
C ASP A 30 -4.62 -33.26 6.64
N ASN A 31 -3.48 -32.58 6.48
CA ASN A 31 -3.22 -31.27 7.07
C ASN A 31 -3.01 -30.21 6.00
N LEU A 32 -3.65 -29.06 6.17
CA LEU A 32 -3.41 -27.83 5.41
C LEU A 32 -2.80 -26.81 6.36
N ASP A 33 -1.47 -26.74 6.36
CA ASP A 33 -0.72 -25.86 7.23
C ASP A 33 -0.40 -24.54 6.52
N LEU A 34 -0.99 -23.45 6.99
CA LEU A 34 -0.74 -22.11 6.49
C LEU A 34 -0.25 -21.17 7.60
N GLU A 35 0.20 -21.68 8.76
CA GLU A 35 0.63 -20.85 9.90
C GLU A 35 1.75 -19.87 9.51
N ASP A 36 2.72 -20.34 8.71
CA ASP A 36 3.85 -19.55 8.20
C ASP A 36 3.54 -18.81 6.88
N VAL A 37 2.26 -18.54 6.57
CA VAL A 37 1.84 -17.85 5.35
C VAL A 37 1.14 -16.53 5.67
N ILE A 38 1.62 -15.44 5.05
CA ILE A 38 0.94 -14.16 4.98
C ILE A 38 0.20 -14.06 3.64
N LEU A 39 -1.13 -14.11 3.71
CA LEU A 39 -2.00 -13.98 2.56
C LEU A 39 -2.48 -12.54 2.39
N VAL A 40 -2.04 -11.90 1.32
CA VAL A 40 -2.28 -10.48 1.06
C VAL A 40 -3.37 -10.33 0.01
N VAL A 41 -4.44 -9.64 0.36
CA VAL A 41 -5.63 -9.45 -0.49
C VAL A 41 -5.87 -7.96 -0.80
N PRO A 42 -6.57 -7.62 -1.89
CA PRO A 42 -6.83 -6.23 -2.27
C PRO A 42 -7.79 -5.52 -1.30
N GLY A 43 -8.59 -6.25 -0.52
CA GLY A 43 -9.52 -5.64 0.43
C GLY A 43 -10.09 -6.60 1.46
N SER A 44 -10.61 -6.04 2.56
CA SER A 44 -11.08 -6.81 3.72
C SER A 44 -12.22 -7.77 3.39
N ARG A 45 -13.08 -7.44 2.42
CA ARG A 45 -14.15 -8.34 1.95
C ARG A 45 -13.59 -9.60 1.29
N ALA A 46 -12.55 -9.45 0.45
CA ALA A 46 -11.86 -10.57 -0.16
C ALA A 46 -11.18 -11.45 0.90
N GLY A 47 -10.57 -10.83 1.92
CA GLY A 47 -9.95 -11.55 3.04
C GLY A 47 -10.95 -12.39 3.82
N ARG A 48 -12.10 -11.83 4.19
CA ARG A 48 -13.18 -12.59 4.84
C ARG A 48 -13.67 -13.74 3.98
N ARG A 49 -13.94 -13.49 2.70
CA ARG A 49 -14.42 -14.53 1.77
C ARG A 49 -13.39 -15.64 1.57
N MET A 50 -12.10 -15.29 1.57
CA MET A 50 -11.01 -16.26 1.51
C MET A 50 -11.01 -17.17 2.74
N THR A 51 -11.19 -16.63 3.96
CA THR A 51 -11.33 -17.45 5.17
C THR A 51 -12.48 -18.43 5.06
N GLU A 52 -13.67 -17.97 4.64
CA GLU A 52 -14.84 -18.83 4.45
C GLU A 52 -14.54 -19.97 3.46
N LEU A 53 -13.94 -19.65 2.31
CA LEU A 53 -13.62 -20.63 1.28
C LEU A 53 -12.57 -21.66 1.74
N LEU A 54 -11.56 -21.23 2.51
CA LEU A 54 -10.56 -22.15 3.07
C LEU A 54 -11.21 -23.14 4.06
N VAL A 55 -12.09 -22.65 4.94
CA VAL A 55 -12.82 -23.50 5.90
C VAL A 55 -13.75 -24.47 5.18
N GLU A 56 -14.60 -23.95 4.28
CA GLU A 56 -15.52 -24.78 3.49
C GLU A 56 -14.75 -25.87 2.71
N ARG A 57 -13.59 -25.53 2.17
CA ARG A 57 -12.80 -26.47 1.39
C ARG A 57 -12.08 -27.51 2.25
N ALA A 58 -11.51 -27.09 3.38
CA ALA A 58 -10.88 -27.99 4.32
C ALA A 58 -11.89 -29.02 4.85
N GLU A 59 -13.10 -28.58 5.22
CA GLU A 59 -14.17 -29.48 5.67
C GLU A 59 -14.56 -30.50 4.58
N ARG A 60 -14.80 -30.05 3.34
CA ARG A 60 -15.16 -30.94 2.22
C ARG A 60 -14.08 -31.97 1.90
N GLN A 61 -12.81 -31.63 2.13
CA GLN A 61 -11.67 -32.52 1.87
C GLN A 61 -11.18 -33.25 3.12
N SER A 62 -11.85 -33.08 4.27
CA SER A 62 -11.44 -33.64 5.57
C SER A 62 -10.01 -33.27 5.96
N LEU A 63 -9.60 -32.02 5.68
CA LEU A 63 -8.30 -31.46 6.05
C LEU A 63 -8.39 -30.74 7.40
N VAL A 64 -7.39 -30.92 8.24
CA VAL A 64 -7.14 -30.06 9.41
C VAL A 64 -6.51 -28.76 8.92
N LEU A 65 -7.18 -27.63 9.14
CA LEU A 65 -6.72 -26.31 8.68
C LEU A 65 -6.03 -25.54 9.81
N LEU A 66 -4.76 -25.18 9.59
CA LEU A 66 -4.10 -24.11 10.33
C LEU A 66 -4.14 -22.86 9.43
N PRO A 67 -4.93 -21.83 9.77
CA PRO A 67 -5.23 -20.74 8.85
C PRO A 67 -4.04 -19.78 8.65
N PRO A 68 -3.94 -19.11 7.49
CA PRO A 68 -2.92 -18.10 7.24
C PRO A 68 -3.20 -16.81 7.99
N ARG A 69 -2.17 -15.98 8.11
CA ARG A 69 -2.34 -14.57 8.44
C ARG A 69 -2.86 -13.81 7.23
N ILE A 70 -4.11 -13.39 7.25
CA ILE A 70 -4.70 -12.61 6.14
C ILE A 70 -4.63 -11.11 6.44
N CYS A 71 -4.09 -10.32 5.50
CA CYS A 71 -4.08 -8.86 5.60
C CYS A 71 -4.34 -8.19 4.24
N THR A 72 -4.66 -6.89 4.26
CA THR A 72 -4.72 -6.10 3.04
C THR A 72 -3.34 -5.59 2.65
N VAL A 73 -3.18 -5.22 1.38
CA VAL A 73 -1.94 -4.62 0.83
C VAL A 73 -1.41 -3.48 1.71
N GLY A 74 -2.28 -2.58 2.17
CA GLY A 74 -1.89 -1.42 2.98
C GLY A 74 -1.40 -1.76 4.40
N ARG A 75 -1.62 -2.98 4.89
CA ARG A 75 -1.21 -3.46 6.23
C ARG A 75 0.04 -4.34 6.19
N LEU A 76 0.47 -4.75 5.00
CA LEU A 76 1.64 -5.60 4.82
C LEU A 76 2.96 -4.94 5.25
N PRO A 77 3.23 -3.64 4.97
CA PRO A 77 4.52 -3.02 5.29
C PRO A 77 4.95 -3.23 6.75
N GLU A 78 4.03 -3.04 7.70
CA GLU A 78 4.30 -3.15 9.14
C GLU A 78 4.53 -4.59 9.61
N LEU A 79 4.37 -5.59 8.73
CA LEU A 79 4.70 -6.99 9.02
C LEU A 79 6.13 -7.33 8.59
N LEU A 80 6.77 -6.47 7.81
CA LEU A 80 8.09 -6.72 7.22
C LEU A 80 9.23 -6.14 8.07
N TYR A 81 8.95 -5.35 9.09
CA TYR A 81 9.99 -4.79 9.96
C TYR A 81 9.51 -4.69 11.40
N GLU A 82 10.45 -4.56 12.32
CA GLU A 82 10.17 -4.46 13.75
C GLU A 82 10.00 -2.99 14.16
N SER A 83 8.83 -2.64 14.69
CA SER A 83 8.60 -1.31 15.26
C SER A 83 9.16 -1.22 16.68
N LYS A 84 10.17 -0.37 16.89
CA LYS A 84 10.80 -0.17 18.22
C LYS A 84 10.03 0.80 19.10
N ARG A 85 9.07 1.55 18.54
CA ARG A 85 8.17 2.46 19.26
C ARG A 85 6.75 2.37 18.72
N PRO A 86 5.73 2.78 19.48
CA PRO A 86 4.37 2.89 18.97
C PRO A 86 4.25 3.96 17.87
N PHE A 87 3.38 3.73 16.90
CA PHE A 87 3.08 4.71 15.86
C PHE A 87 2.10 5.78 16.36
N ALA A 88 2.32 7.02 15.93
CA ALA A 88 1.39 8.12 16.17
C ALA A 88 0.05 7.84 15.49
N SER A 89 -1.06 8.02 16.23
CA SER A 89 -2.40 7.88 15.67
C SER A 89 -2.70 8.98 14.64
N ASP A 90 -3.73 8.77 13.82
CA ASP A 90 -4.08 9.71 12.75
C ASP A 90 -4.34 11.14 13.24
N LEU A 91 -5.02 11.26 14.40
CA LEU A 91 -5.32 12.53 15.04
C LEU A 91 -4.05 13.18 15.60
N VAL A 92 -3.18 12.39 16.26
CA VAL A 92 -1.91 12.90 16.79
C VAL A 92 -1.04 13.44 15.67
N GLN A 93 -0.89 12.70 14.57
CA GLN A 93 -0.11 13.17 13.43
C GLN A 93 -0.65 14.51 12.90
N GLN A 94 -1.97 14.65 12.74
CA GLN A 94 -2.59 15.89 12.27
C GLN A 94 -2.34 17.06 13.23
N LEU A 95 -2.49 16.83 14.54
CA LEU A 95 -2.21 17.84 15.57
C LEU A 95 -0.75 18.28 15.57
N VAL A 96 0.19 17.34 15.43
CA VAL A 96 1.61 17.66 15.41
C VAL A 96 2.01 18.37 14.12
N TRP A 97 1.44 18.00 12.97
CA TRP A 97 1.64 18.77 11.73
C TRP A 97 1.13 20.21 11.85
N ALA A 98 -0.07 20.40 12.40
CA ALA A 98 -0.62 21.73 12.66
C ALA A 98 0.27 22.52 13.64
N HIS A 99 0.76 21.86 14.69
CA HIS A 99 1.63 22.47 15.69
C HIS A 99 3.00 22.86 15.11
N ALA A 100 3.64 21.98 14.35
CA ALA A 100 4.91 22.25 13.66
C ALA A 100 4.79 23.47 12.75
N LEU A 101 3.72 23.56 11.95
CA LEU A 101 3.52 24.70 11.07
C LEU A 101 3.23 26.00 11.85
N ARG A 102 2.43 25.92 12.93
CA ARG A 102 2.11 27.09 13.79
C ARG A 102 3.32 27.62 14.57
N THR A 103 4.27 26.76 14.87
CA THR A 103 5.51 27.11 15.61
C THR A 103 6.66 27.53 14.68
N THR A 104 6.49 27.36 13.37
CA THR A 104 7.41 27.88 12.36
C THR A 104 7.28 29.41 12.26
N ASP A 105 8.36 30.12 11.93
CA ASP A 105 8.35 31.58 11.87
C ASP A 105 7.27 32.11 10.92
N ARG A 106 6.49 33.08 11.40
CA ARG A 106 5.30 33.55 10.70
C ARG A 106 5.66 34.33 9.42
N ALA A 107 6.80 35.02 9.40
CA ALA A 107 7.26 35.72 8.20
C ALA A 107 7.72 34.71 7.14
N GLU A 108 8.36 33.62 7.55
CA GLU A 108 8.73 32.51 6.69
C GLU A 108 7.50 31.80 6.10
N CYS A 109 6.51 31.43 6.92
CA CYS A 109 5.27 30.81 6.48
C CYS A 109 4.54 31.64 5.41
N ARG A 110 4.46 32.97 5.60
CA ARG A 110 3.79 33.88 4.65
C ARG A 110 4.43 33.94 3.27
N ARG A 111 5.68 33.49 3.11
CA ARG A 111 6.33 33.42 1.79
C ARG A 111 5.73 32.33 0.91
N TYR A 112 5.18 31.27 1.50
CA TYR A 112 4.73 30.07 0.79
C TYR A 112 3.27 29.69 1.05
N ILE A 113 2.66 30.27 2.10
CA ILE A 113 1.27 30.05 2.48
C ILE A 113 0.53 31.38 2.36
N ALA A 114 -0.29 31.50 1.32
CA ALA A 114 -0.98 32.74 0.96
C ALA A 114 -1.94 33.23 2.06
N GLU A 115 -2.76 32.31 2.59
CA GLU A 115 -3.76 32.61 3.62
C GLU A 115 -3.37 31.88 4.92
N LEU A 116 -2.45 32.49 5.66
CA LEU A 116 -2.01 31.94 6.94
C LEU A 116 -3.08 32.20 8.01
N PRO A 117 -3.54 31.18 8.76
CA PRO A 117 -4.57 31.35 9.78
C PRO A 117 -4.17 32.31 10.91
N GLY A 118 -5.18 32.82 11.61
CA GLY A 118 -5.01 33.51 12.89
C GLY A 118 -4.46 32.56 13.97
N ASP A 119 -3.89 33.09 15.06
CA ASP A 119 -3.26 32.25 16.08
C ASP A 119 -4.27 31.37 16.83
N ASP A 120 -5.49 31.90 17.01
CA ASP A 120 -6.62 31.23 17.67
C ASP A 120 -7.51 30.45 16.70
N ASP A 121 -7.15 30.38 15.40
CA ASP A 121 -7.93 29.71 14.36
C ASP A 121 -7.57 28.23 14.25
N PHE A 122 -7.89 27.48 15.30
CA PHE A 122 -7.53 26.07 15.41
C PHE A 122 -8.09 25.20 14.28
N GLY A 123 -9.27 25.54 13.74
CA GLY A 123 -9.90 24.81 12.65
C GLY A 123 -9.03 24.82 11.39
N HIS A 124 -8.67 26.01 10.90
CA HIS A 124 -7.84 26.11 9.70
C HIS A 124 -6.42 25.60 9.91
N TRP A 125 -5.86 25.69 11.12
CA TRP A 125 -4.58 25.02 11.44
C TRP A 125 -4.68 23.51 11.32
N MET A 126 -5.78 22.90 11.77
CA MET A 126 -6.02 21.47 11.62
C MET A 126 -6.18 21.07 10.15
N ASP A 127 -6.83 21.89 9.33
CA ASP A 127 -6.95 21.65 7.89
C ASP A 127 -5.59 21.68 7.18
N LEU A 128 -4.74 22.68 7.50
CA LEU A 128 -3.37 22.74 6.99
C LEU A 128 -2.53 21.54 7.45
N GLY A 129 -2.66 21.14 8.72
CA GLY A 129 -2.00 19.93 9.23
C GLY A 129 -2.45 18.67 8.49
N GLY A 130 -3.75 18.57 8.19
CA GLY A 130 -4.31 17.47 7.39
C GLY A 130 -3.82 17.47 5.94
N LEU A 131 -3.63 18.63 5.33
CA LEU A 131 -3.06 18.78 4.00
C LEU A 131 -1.60 18.28 3.97
N LEU A 132 -0.76 18.76 4.91
CA LEU A 132 0.64 18.33 5.00
C LEU A 132 0.77 16.83 5.26
N LYS A 133 -0.05 16.29 6.16
CA LYS A 133 -0.11 14.85 6.43
C LYS A 133 -0.42 14.04 5.16
N ARG A 134 -1.43 14.45 4.38
CA ARG A 134 -1.78 13.78 3.12
C ARG A 134 -0.64 13.86 2.11
N GLN A 135 -0.06 15.04 1.93
CA GLN A 135 1.06 15.24 1.02
C GLN A 135 2.28 14.39 1.39
N HIS A 136 2.58 14.29 2.69
CA HIS A 136 3.62 13.41 3.23
C HIS A 136 3.34 11.94 2.92
N GLY A 137 2.10 11.48 3.14
CA GLY A 137 1.69 10.11 2.80
C GLY A 137 1.78 9.77 1.32
N GLU A 138 1.35 10.68 0.44
CA GLU A 138 1.43 10.51 -1.01
C GLU A 138 2.87 10.41 -1.50
N LEU A 139 3.75 11.30 -1.04
CA LEU A 139 5.17 11.24 -1.40
C LEU A 139 5.87 10.01 -0.84
N ALA A 140 5.56 9.65 0.41
CA ALA A 140 6.14 8.46 1.01
C ALA A 140 5.71 7.19 0.30
N ALA A 141 4.50 7.13 -0.28
CA ALA A 141 4.06 6.02 -1.12
C ALA A 141 4.95 5.84 -2.38
N ASP A 142 5.53 6.93 -2.87
CA ASP A 142 6.52 6.95 -3.97
C ASP A 142 7.98 6.87 -3.47
N GLY A 143 8.17 6.62 -2.18
CA GLY A 143 9.49 6.52 -1.58
C GLY A 143 10.23 7.85 -1.54
N LEU A 144 9.49 8.95 -1.36
CA LEU A 144 9.98 10.32 -1.30
C LEU A 144 9.65 11.00 0.04
N ASP A 145 10.57 11.82 0.53
CA ASP A 145 10.30 12.85 1.54
C ASP A 145 10.35 14.27 0.92
N PHE A 146 10.06 15.31 1.72
CA PHE A 146 10.01 16.67 1.21
C PHE A 146 11.40 17.20 0.78
N ALA A 147 12.48 16.75 1.42
CA ALA A 147 13.84 17.13 1.05
C ALA A 147 14.25 16.54 -0.31
N GLN A 148 13.83 15.31 -0.57
CA GLN A 148 14.06 14.61 -1.81
C GLN A 148 13.28 15.26 -2.96
N VAL A 149 12.07 15.78 -2.73
CA VAL A 149 11.36 16.58 -3.74
C VAL A 149 12.12 17.86 -4.08
N ALA A 150 12.60 18.61 -3.10
CA ALA A 150 13.41 19.81 -3.35
C ALA A 150 14.67 19.48 -4.18
N THR A 151 15.36 18.40 -3.82
CA THR A 151 16.61 17.97 -4.44
C THR A 151 16.41 17.44 -5.86
N ARG A 152 15.51 16.46 -6.04
CA ARG A 152 15.26 15.84 -7.35
C ARG A 152 14.51 16.77 -8.29
N GLY A 153 13.57 17.56 -7.76
CA GLY A 153 12.83 18.55 -8.53
C GLY A 153 13.76 19.58 -9.17
N SER A 154 14.82 20.03 -8.48
CA SER A 154 15.79 20.99 -9.03
C SER A 154 16.51 20.51 -10.31
N GLN A 155 16.48 19.21 -10.59
CA GLN A 155 17.09 18.60 -11.78
C GLN A 155 16.12 18.57 -12.97
N LEU A 156 14.83 18.86 -12.75
CA LEU A 156 13.80 18.85 -13.77
C LEU A 156 13.64 20.24 -14.41
N ALA A 157 13.56 20.27 -15.74
CA ALA A 157 13.31 21.50 -16.47
C ALA A 157 11.93 22.07 -16.08
N GLY A 158 11.89 23.37 -15.72
CA GLY A 158 10.65 24.07 -15.36
C GLY A 158 10.22 23.91 -13.89
N PHE A 159 11.00 23.24 -13.05
CA PHE A 159 10.71 23.15 -11.62
C PHE A 159 11.18 24.42 -10.89
N HIS A 160 10.24 25.17 -10.33
CA HIS A 160 10.48 26.45 -9.65
C HIS A 160 10.00 26.47 -8.20
N GLU A 161 9.80 25.31 -7.58
CA GLU A 161 9.28 25.18 -6.21
C GLU A 161 10.32 24.71 -5.19
N SER A 162 11.62 24.66 -5.54
CA SER A 162 12.67 24.15 -4.65
C SER A 162 12.68 24.84 -3.28
N ASP A 163 12.54 26.17 -3.24
CA ASP A 163 12.53 26.91 -1.97
C ASP A 163 11.30 26.59 -1.11
N ARG A 164 10.14 26.38 -1.74
CA ARG A 164 8.90 25.97 -1.06
C ARG A 164 9.06 24.57 -0.46
N TRP A 165 9.63 23.63 -1.20
CA TRP A 165 9.87 22.27 -0.71
C TRP A 165 10.97 22.21 0.37
N ALA A 166 12.00 23.06 0.27
CA ALA A 166 13.00 23.21 1.33
C ALA A 166 12.37 23.73 2.63
N PHE A 167 11.48 24.74 2.53
CA PHE A 167 10.67 25.21 3.66
C PHE A 167 9.81 24.08 4.25
N LEU A 168 9.05 23.37 3.43
CA LEU A 168 8.22 22.26 3.89
C LEU A 168 9.06 21.16 4.54
N SER A 169 10.25 20.86 4.02
CA SER A 169 11.19 19.91 4.65
C SER A 169 11.60 20.36 6.06
N GLY A 170 11.77 21.67 6.29
CA GLY A 170 11.97 22.23 7.63
C GLY A 170 10.78 21.91 8.55
N VAL A 171 9.55 22.12 8.08
CA VAL A 171 8.33 21.78 8.82
C VAL A 171 8.22 20.27 9.08
N GLN A 172 8.57 19.43 8.11
CA GLN A 172 8.59 17.96 8.26
C GLN A 172 9.57 17.52 9.35
N LYS A 173 10.77 18.12 9.40
CA LYS A 173 11.75 17.84 10.46
C LYS A 173 11.23 18.21 11.84
N LEU A 174 10.56 19.37 11.96
CA LEU A 174 9.96 19.81 13.22
C LEU A 174 8.82 18.87 13.65
N TYR A 175 7.97 18.45 12.71
CA TYR A 175 6.94 17.45 12.94
C TYR A 175 7.51 16.12 13.48
N LEU A 176 8.55 15.59 12.83
CA LEU A 176 9.19 14.34 13.24
C LEU A 176 9.87 14.47 14.62
N HIS A 177 10.53 15.59 14.88
CA HIS A 177 11.12 15.88 16.18
C HIS A 177 10.06 15.88 17.31
N GLN A 178 8.94 16.56 17.08
CA GLN A 178 7.85 16.61 18.07
C GLN A 178 7.22 15.24 18.32
N LEU A 179 7.13 14.37 17.30
CA LEU A 179 6.72 12.98 17.51
C LEU A 179 7.74 12.19 18.33
N ASP A 180 9.03 12.40 18.08
CA ASP A 180 10.10 11.74 18.84
C ASP A 180 10.06 12.14 20.32
N GLU A 181 9.83 13.42 20.64
CA GLU A 181 9.64 13.92 22.01
C GLU A 181 8.43 13.28 22.71
N LEU A 182 7.38 12.92 21.96
CA LEU A 182 6.22 12.19 22.46
C LEU A 182 6.48 10.67 22.58
N GLY A 183 7.67 10.18 22.18
CA GLY A 183 8.00 8.76 22.15
C GLY A 183 7.27 8.00 21.04
N LEU A 184 6.79 8.68 20.01
CA LEU A 184 6.00 8.13 18.91
C LEU A 184 6.80 8.09 17.60
N TRP A 185 6.49 7.12 16.76
CA TRP A 185 6.99 7.06 15.38
C TRP A 185 5.95 7.53 14.37
N ASP A 186 6.42 8.21 13.33
CA ASP A 186 5.64 8.38 12.11
C ASP A 186 5.67 7.09 11.28
N LEU A 187 4.49 6.64 10.84
CA LEU A 187 4.34 5.40 10.07
C LEU A 187 5.08 5.48 8.73
N GLN A 188 4.94 6.60 8.02
CA GLN A 188 5.46 6.73 6.66
C GLN A 188 6.99 6.80 6.67
N THR A 189 7.57 7.58 7.58
CA THR A 189 9.02 7.71 7.74
C THR A 189 9.63 6.38 8.22
N ALA A 190 8.94 5.62 9.07
CA ALA A 190 9.40 4.29 9.47
C ALA A 190 9.50 3.32 8.28
N ARG A 191 8.54 3.35 7.35
CA ARG A 191 8.62 2.57 6.09
C ARG A 191 9.82 3.00 5.24
N LEU A 192 10.01 4.30 5.05
CA LEU A 192 11.15 4.83 4.28
C LEU A 192 12.49 4.44 4.91
N PHE A 193 12.60 4.53 6.23
CA PHE A 193 13.77 4.11 6.98
C PHE A 193 14.04 2.61 6.80
N ALA A 194 13.02 1.77 6.94
CA ALA A 194 13.15 0.32 6.75
C ALA A 194 13.62 -0.03 5.32
N ILE A 195 13.16 0.72 4.32
CA ILE A 195 13.63 0.58 2.93
C ILE A 195 15.10 0.98 2.82
N GLU A 196 15.47 2.18 3.29
CA GLU A 196 16.83 2.73 3.16
C GLU A 196 17.88 1.89 3.88
N HIS A 197 17.54 1.38 5.07
CA HIS A 197 18.45 0.61 5.92
C HIS A 197 18.37 -0.90 5.71
N HIS A 198 17.62 -1.37 4.71
CA HIS A 198 17.43 -2.79 4.43
C HIS A 198 16.95 -3.60 5.65
N GLU A 199 16.01 -3.04 6.42
CA GLU A 199 15.50 -3.69 7.64
C GLU A 199 14.35 -4.69 7.37
N CYS A 200 13.84 -4.74 6.14
CA CYS A 200 12.71 -5.61 5.80
C CYS A 200 13.13 -7.08 5.84
N ARG A 201 12.43 -7.88 6.65
CA ARG A 201 12.67 -9.30 6.86
C ARG A 201 11.38 -10.04 7.21
N THR A 202 11.29 -11.30 6.80
CA THR A 202 10.25 -12.22 7.25
C THR A 202 10.73 -13.65 7.06
N ASP A 203 10.30 -14.55 7.94
CA ASP A 203 10.48 -15.99 7.77
C ASP A 203 9.23 -16.66 7.16
N MET A 204 8.15 -15.91 6.99
CA MET A 204 6.88 -16.36 6.43
C MET A 204 6.85 -16.25 4.90
N ASP A 205 6.15 -17.17 4.25
CA ASP A 205 5.82 -17.05 2.82
C ASP A 205 4.79 -15.93 2.62
N ILE A 206 5.03 -15.02 1.69
CA ILE A 206 4.11 -13.95 1.31
C ILE A 206 3.41 -14.32 0.02
N VAL A 207 2.09 -14.44 0.07
CA VAL A 207 1.24 -14.75 -1.06
C VAL A 207 0.41 -13.50 -1.40
N LEU A 208 0.76 -12.83 -2.48
CA LEU A 208 0.01 -11.68 -2.99
C LEU A 208 -1.10 -12.16 -3.92
N LEU A 209 -2.36 -11.97 -3.55
CA LEU A 209 -3.51 -12.38 -4.35
C LEU A 209 -4.17 -11.17 -5.02
N ALA A 210 -4.06 -11.08 -6.35
CA ALA A 210 -4.70 -10.04 -7.15
C ALA A 210 -4.44 -8.60 -6.63
N THR A 211 -3.20 -8.34 -6.20
CA THR A 211 -2.75 -7.02 -5.70
C THR A 211 -2.14 -6.22 -6.84
N THR A 212 -2.99 -5.65 -7.69
CA THR A 212 -2.62 -5.13 -9.01
C THR A 212 -2.06 -3.70 -9.02
N ASP A 213 -2.10 -3.00 -7.89
CA ASP A 213 -1.90 -1.55 -7.78
C ASP A 213 -1.05 -1.15 -6.55
N MET A 214 0.02 -1.91 -6.28
CA MET A 214 0.93 -1.60 -5.17
C MET A 214 1.72 -0.31 -5.46
N ASN A 215 1.89 0.53 -4.43
CA ASN A 215 2.75 1.72 -4.51
C ASN A 215 4.25 1.36 -4.52
N LEU A 216 5.09 2.33 -4.86
CA LEU A 216 6.53 2.11 -5.02
C LEU A 216 7.22 1.75 -3.70
N ALA A 217 6.81 2.34 -2.59
CA ALA A 217 7.38 2.03 -1.28
C ALA A 217 7.18 0.56 -0.91
N LEU A 218 5.95 0.03 -1.02
CA LEU A 218 5.69 -1.38 -0.74
C LEU A 218 6.47 -2.30 -1.68
N ARG A 219 6.55 -1.97 -2.96
CA ARG A 219 7.35 -2.73 -3.94
C ARG A 219 8.82 -2.82 -3.52
N ARG A 220 9.42 -1.69 -3.12
CA ARG A 220 10.80 -1.65 -2.60
C ARG A 220 10.98 -2.48 -1.33
N MET A 221 9.98 -2.53 -0.45
CA MET A 221 10.02 -3.40 0.74
C MET A 221 9.95 -4.88 0.36
N LEU A 222 9.06 -5.24 -0.58
CA LEU A 222 8.93 -6.61 -1.09
C LEU A 222 10.19 -7.08 -1.82
N ASP A 223 10.90 -6.19 -2.51
CA ASP A 223 12.17 -6.51 -3.17
C ASP A 223 13.24 -7.00 -2.20
N GLN A 224 13.21 -6.56 -0.94
CA GLN A 224 14.16 -6.99 0.11
C GLN A 224 13.87 -8.39 0.65
N VAL A 225 12.65 -8.90 0.44
CA VAL A 225 12.21 -10.24 0.87
C VAL A 225 11.70 -11.08 -0.31
N ALA A 226 12.15 -10.76 -1.52
CA ALA A 226 11.57 -11.26 -2.77
C ALA A 226 11.62 -12.79 -2.92
N ASP A 227 12.57 -13.46 -2.28
CA ASP A 227 12.67 -14.93 -2.22
C ASP A 227 11.50 -15.59 -1.46
N ARG A 228 10.78 -14.83 -0.62
CA ARG A 228 9.59 -15.28 0.10
C ARG A 228 8.28 -14.87 -0.56
N VAL A 229 8.31 -14.11 -1.66
CA VAL A 229 7.10 -13.53 -2.25
C VAL A 229 6.67 -14.30 -3.50
N THR A 230 5.40 -14.70 -3.55
CA THR A 230 4.72 -15.17 -4.75
C THR A 230 3.52 -14.29 -5.06
N ALA A 231 3.50 -13.69 -6.25
CA ALA A 231 2.38 -12.90 -6.76
C ALA A 231 1.47 -13.74 -7.67
N TYR A 232 0.23 -13.95 -7.23
CA TYR A 232 -0.83 -14.56 -8.02
C TYR A 232 -1.66 -13.49 -8.72
N VAL A 233 -1.48 -13.41 -10.03
CA VAL A 233 -2.20 -12.51 -10.92
C VAL A 233 -3.45 -13.23 -11.43
N HIS A 234 -4.63 -12.65 -11.23
CA HIS A 234 -5.86 -13.18 -11.83
C HIS A 234 -5.98 -12.73 -13.28
N ALA A 235 -5.26 -13.43 -14.16
CA ALA A 235 -5.26 -13.27 -15.60
C ALA A 235 -4.79 -14.55 -16.28
N PRO A 236 -5.16 -14.79 -17.55
CA PRO A 236 -4.54 -15.82 -18.37
C PRO A 236 -3.04 -15.59 -18.52
N ALA A 237 -2.25 -16.66 -18.55
CA ALA A 237 -0.79 -16.55 -18.73
C ALA A 237 -0.39 -15.89 -20.06
N SER A 238 -1.27 -15.89 -21.07
CA SER A 238 -1.07 -15.17 -22.34
C SER A 238 -1.01 -13.65 -22.18
N HIS A 239 -1.44 -13.10 -21.04
CA HIS A 239 -1.42 -11.67 -20.72
C HIS A 239 -0.26 -11.30 -19.78
N ALA A 240 0.74 -12.18 -19.61
CA ALA A 240 1.82 -11.99 -18.64
C ALA A 240 2.70 -10.75 -18.90
N ASP A 241 2.73 -10.27 -20.14
CA ASP A 241 3.40 -9.05 -20.59
C ASP A 241 2.67 -7.77 -20.18
N ARG A 242 1.42 -7.86 -19.69
CA ARG A 242 0.64 -6.72 -19.18
C ARG A 242 0.79 -6.49 -17.68
N PHE A 243 1.65 -7.26 -17.03
CA PHE A 243 1.94 -7.16 -15.61
C PHE A 243 3.45 -7.09 -15.39
N ASP A 244 3.88 -6.32 -14.39
CA ASP A 244 5.29 -6.20 -14.01
C ASP A 244 5.75 -7.32 -13.07
N GLY A 245 7.00 -7.22 -12.59
CA GLY A 245 7.63 -8.20 -11.70
C GLY A 245 6.94 -8.40 -10.36
N HIS A 246 6.18 -7.41 -9.88
CA HIS A 246 5.41 -7.49 -8.64
C HIS A 246 3.99 -8.03 -8.86
N GLY A 247 3.60 -8.30 -10.11
CA GLY A 247 2.24 -8.69 -10.48
C GLY A 247 1.27 -7.51 -10.57
N CYS A 248 1.79 -6.27 -10.61
CA CYS A 248 0.97 -5.09 -10.83
C CYS A 248 0.76 -4.81 -12.31
N LEU A 249 -0.27 -4.03 -12.65
CA LEU A 249 -0.59 -3.67 -14.02
C LEU A 249 0.52 -2.81 -14.62
N ILE A 250 0.84 -3.05 -15.90
CA ILE A 250 1.59 -2.12 -16.76
C ILE A 250 0.57 -1.26 -17.49
N PRO A 251 0.34 0.01 -17.09
CA PRO A 251 -0.77 0.81 -17.62
C PRO A 251 -0.78 0.90 -19.15
N GLU A 252 0.38 1.08 -19.77
CA GLU A 252 0.53 1.22 -21.22
C GLU A 252 0.02 -0.02 -21.97
N ALA A 253 0.23 -1.21 -21.41
CA ALA A 253 -0.22 -2.46 -22.01
C ALA A 253 -1.74 -2.68 -21.92
N TRP A 254 -2.41 -1.96 -21.02
CA TRP A 254 -3.86 -2.03 -20.83
C TRP A 254 -4.64 -0.91 -21.52
N GLN A 255 -4.01 0.23 -21.81
CA GLN A 255 -4.67 1.36 -22.48
C GLN A 255 -5.27 0.99 -23.83
N GLU A 256 -4.60 0.12 -24.58
CA GLU A 256 -5.05 -0.33 -25.91
C GLU A 256 -5.66 -1.75 -25.88
N ALA A 257 -5.83 -2.33 -24.70
CA ALA A 257 -6.37 -3.67 -24.56
C ALA A 257 -7.82 -3.72 -25.05
N ARG A 258 -8.07 -4.56 -26.05
CA ARG A 258 -9.43 -4.89 -26.47
C ARG A 258 -10.04 -5.90 -25.52
N ILE A 259 -11.22 -5.58 -25.03
CA ILE A 259 -12.08 -6.51 -24.30
C ILE A 259 -13.16 -6.92 -25.29
N ASP A 260 -13.07 -8.15 -25.77
CA ASP A 260 -14.07 -8.71 -26.68
C ASP A 260 -15.32 -9.04 -25.85
N LEU A 261 -16.25 -8.09 -25.80
CA LEU A 261 -17.57 -8.28 -25.20
C LEU A 261 -18.50 -8.88 -26.25
N ASP A 262 -19.12 -10.01 -25.92
CA ASP A 262 -20.20 -10.53 -26.73
C ASP A 262 -21.42 -9.60 -26.59
N THR A 263 -22.09 -9.31 -27.71
CA THR A 263 -23.28 -8.43 -27.69
C THR A 263 -24.39 -9.02 -26.81
N ASP A 264 -24.45 -10.35 -26.71
CA ASP A 264 -25.41 -11.06 -25.85
C ASP A 264 -25.14 -10.86 -24.34
N GLN A 265 -23.93 -10.41 -23.97
CA GLN A 265 -23.56 -10.06 -22.59
C GLN A 265 -23.91 -8.61 -22.24
N ILE A 266 -24.32 -7.79 -23.22
CA ILE A 266 -24.61 -6.38 -23.04
C ILE A 266 -26.13 -6.21 -22.89
N ARG A 267 -26.58 -5.76 -21.71
CA ARG A 267 -27.95 -5.29 -21.49
C ARG A 267 -27.99 -3.77 -21.46
N ILE A 268 -28.72 -3.19 -22.39
CA ILE A 268 -29.09 -1.77 -22.36
C ILE A 268 -30.34 -1.66 -21.49
N VAL A 269 -30.28 -0.84 -20.45
CA VAL A 269 -31.38 -0.59 -19.52
C VAL A 269 -31.66 0.91 -19.47
N ASP A 270 -32.90 1.29 -19.18
CA ASP A 270 -33.39 2.67 -19.30
C ASP A 270 -32.96 3.56 -18.11
N GLY A 271 -32.50 2.95 -17.01
CA GLY A 271 -31.93 3.71 -15.90
C GLY A 271 -31.21 2.87 -14.83
N PRO A 272 -30.58 3.53 -13.83
CA PRO A 272 -29.78 2.87 -12.80
C PRO A 272 -30.54 1.83 -11.96
N ALA A 273 -31.86 1.99 -11.80
CA ALA A 273 -32.70 1.06 -11.03
C ALA A 273 -32.81 -0.34 -11.68
N GLU A 274 -32.50 -0.44 -12.97
CA GLU A 274 -32.63 -1.65 -13.79
C GLU A 274 -31.27 -2.37 -13.99
N GLN A 275 -30.19 -1.85 -13.38
CA GLN A 275 -28.83 -2.44 -13.44
C GLN A 275 -28.59 -3.56 -12.40
N ALA A 276 -29.57 -3.86 -11.54
CA ALA A 276 -29.45 -4.80 -10.41
C ALA A 276 -29.82 -6.26 -10.76
#